data_AF-A0AA96QFC8-F1
#
_entry.id   AF-A0AA96QFC8-F1
#
_cell.length_a   1.000
_cell.length_b   1.000
_cell.length_c   1.000
_cell.angle_alpha   90.00
_cell.angle_beta   90.00
_cell.angle_gamma   90.00
#
_symmetry.space_group_name_H-M   'P 1'
#
loop_
_entity.id
_entity.type
_entity.pdbx_description
1 polymer ?
#
loop_
_entity_poly.entity_id
_entity_poly.type
_entity_poly.pdbx_seq_one_letter_code
_entity_poly.pdbx_strand_id
1 'polypeptide(L)'
;MSRGTQGRKQPLHRPIVVVGSLSGPQGTELDDVQRAVVEACRDLPQTTDPLEVELTLSSAVPPGAADEKFWVGLIDHVVSLPSRRNHALLQAMAVLLTGRPREWALVVAPPVVDSLRVRRSWICDRSLDAGYLALLCTYAHDDDEHAMVFLIDEVAGGVIKNAFVTRDVAVATERMAGQGTLEPISPEAAHWLLAKSYSRLDRRPALVVDPEVHRTRLVANRRIVLAFG
;
A
#
# COMPACT_ATOMS: atom_id res chain seq x y z
N MET A 1 53.85 38.63 -58.43
CA MET A 1 52.40 38.95 -58.42
C MET A 1 51.63 37.69 -58.05
N SER A 2 50.57 37.87 -57.25
CA SER A 2 49.50 36.90 -56.91
C SER A 2 49.68 35.95 -55.71
N ARG A 3 49.26 36.48 -54.55
CA ARG A 3 48.33 35.96 -53.52
C ARG A 3 48.45 34.50 -53.04
N GLY A 4 48.66 34.36 -51.72
CA GLY A 4 48.27 33.19 -50.94
C GLY A 4 47.61 33.60 -49.63
N THR A 5 46.29 33.80 -49.65
CA THR A 5 45.44 34.10 -48.50
C THR A 5 45.35 32.86 -47.59
N GLN A 6 45.90 32.91 -46.37
CA GLN A 6 45.69 31.86 -45.36
C GLN A 6 44.27 31.96 -44.79
N GLY A 7 43.34 31.24 -45.41
CA GLY A 7 42.01 31.01 -44.86
C GLY A 7 42.07 29.98 -43.71
N ARG A 8 41.63 30.40 -42.52
CA ARG A 8 41.29 29.53 -41.38
C ARG A 8 40.35 28.40 -41.85
N LYS A 9 40.79 27.15 -41.78
CA LYS A 9 39.90 25.99 -41.88
C LYS A 9 39.32 25.70 -40.50
N GLN A 10 38.07 26.10 -40.28
CA GLN A 10 37.24 25.54 -39.21
C GLN A 10 37.01 24.05 -39.52
N PRO A 11 37.19 23.14 -38.54
CA PRO A 11 36.81 21.75 -38.75
C PRO A 11 35.28 21.64 -38.86
N LEU A 12 34.80 21.03 -39.96
CA LEU A 12 33.41 20.66 -40.13
C LEU A 12 33.01 19.69 -39.01
N HIS A 13 32.17 20.16 -38.08
CA HIS A 13 31.41 19.30 -37.18
C HIS A 13 30.46 18.45 -38.03
N ARG A 14 30.78 17.16 -38.20
CA ARG A 14 29.78 16.19 -38.63
C ARG A 14 28.76 16.05 -37.49
N PRO A 15 27.45 16.18 -37.74
CA PRO A 15 26.47 15.82 -36.74
C PRO A 15 26.61 14.32 -36.50
N ILE A 16 26.95 13.95 -35.27
CA ILE A 16 26.81 12.59 -34.79
C ILE A 16 25.31 12.32 -34.81
N VAL A 17 24.86 11.51 -35.77
CA VAL A 17 23.53 10.92 -35.74
C VAL A 17 23.53 9.95 -34.56
N VAL A 18 23.04 10.42 -33.41
CA VAL A 18 22.66 9.55 -32.31
C VAL A 18 21.45 8.77 -32.81
N VAL A 19 21.70 7.59 -33.37
CA VAL A 19 20.66 6.60 -33.63
C VAL A 19 20.07 6.28 -32.26
N GLY A 20 18.86 6.79 -32.02
CA GLY A 20 18.05 6.48 -30.84
C GLY A 20 17.65 5.02 -30.88
N SER A 21 18.54 4.15 -30.43
CA SER A 21 18.27 2.75 -30.15
C SER A 21 19.05 2.32 -28.93
N LEU A 22 18.71 2.91 -27.79
CA LEU A 22 18.97 2.36 -26.47
C LEU A 22 17.64 2.30 -25.72
N SER A 23 16.65 1.64 -26.34
CA SER A 23 15.58 1.05 -25.56
C SER A 23 16.26 -0.04 -24.73
N GLY A 24 16.47 0.23 -23.44
CA GLY A 24 16.80 -0.82 -22.48
C GLY A 24 15.74 -1.93 -22.51
N PRO A 25 15.90 -3.00 -21.71
CA PRO A 25 14.82 -3.96 -21.55
C PRO A 25 13.52 -3.19 -21.29
N GLN A 26 12.47 -3.46 -22.07
CA GLN A 26 11.22 -2.71 -21.97
C GLN A 26 10.29 -3.24 -20.87
N GLY A 27 10.69 -4.35 -20.24
CA GLY A 27 9.89 -5.08 -19.26
C GLY A 27 8.56 -5.56 -19.85
N THR A 28 7.74 -6.22 -19.04
CA THR A 28 6.34 -6.44 -19.39
C THR A 28 5.63 -5.09 -19.53
N GLU A 29 4.81 -4.91 -20.57
CA GLU A 29 4.08 -3.67 -20.77
C GLU A 29 3.08 -3.46 -19.63
N LEU A 30 3.19 -2.32 -18.93
CA LEU A 30 2.26 -1.91 -17.90
C LEU A 30 1.10 -1.14 -18.49
N ASP A 31 -0.11 -1.40 -18.01
CA ASP A 31 -1.23 -0.48 -18.23
C ASP A 31 -1.03 0.85 -17.47
N ASP A 32 -1.90 1.82 -17.73
CA ASP A 32 -1.79 3.15 -17.14
C ASP A 32 -1.93 3.14 -15.61
N VAL A 33 -2.70 2.19 -15.06
CA VAL A 33 -2.94 2.07 -13.62
C VAL A 33 -1.72 1.48 -12.93
N GLN A 34 -1.16 0.40 -13.46
CA GLN A 34 0.07 -0.21 -12.96
C GLN A 34 1.24 0.78 -13.04
N ARG A 35 1.34 1.54 -14.14
CA ARG A 35 2.37 2.58 -14.28
C ARG A 35 2.22 3.68 -13.23
N ALA A 36 0.99 4.10 -12.94
CA ALA A 36 0.73 5.07 -11.87
C ALA A 36 1.15 4.54 -10.50
N VAL A 37 0.94 3.24 -10.21
CA VAL A 37 1.41 2.61 -8.96
C VAL A 37 2.93 2.63 -8.87
N VAL A 38 3.62 2.22 -9.94
CA VAL A 38 5.09 2.27 -9.98
C VAL A 38 5.58 3.69 -9.72
N GLU A 39 4.96 4.71 -10.32
CA GLU A 39 5.32 6.12 -10.14
C GLU A 39 5.05 6.66 -8.74
N ALA A 40 3.89 6.36 -8.16
CA ALA A 40 3.59 6.73 -6.78
C ALA A 40 4.58 6.11 -5.77
N CYS A 41 5.13 4.95 -6.08
CA CYS A 41 6.08 4.22 -5.23
C CYS A 41 7.56 4.54 -5.51
N ARG A 42 7.88 5.60 -6.27
CA ARG A 42 9.26 5.88 -6.69
C ARG A 42 10.24 6.15 -5.55
N ASP A 43 9.75 6.69 -4.44
CA ASP A 43 10.55 7.14 -3.30
C ASP A 43 10.73 6.06 -2.23
N LEU A 44 10.08 4.89 -2.39
CA LEU A 44 10.21 3.74 -1.49
C LEU A 44 11.66 3.38 -1.11
N PRO A 45 12.66 3.45 -2.01
CA PRO A 45 14.05 3.16 -1.64
C PRO A 45 14.65 4.04 -0.54
N GLN A 46 14.06 5.21 -0.28
CA GLN A 46 14.49 6.14 0.76
C GLN A 46 13.60 6.08 2.01
N THR A 47 12.46 5.39 1.93
CA THR A 47 11.55 5.21 3.05
C THR A 47 12.07 4.09 3.94
N THR A 48 12.50 4.45 5.15
CA THR A 48 12.98 3.48 6.16
C THR A 48 11.88 2.99 7.08
N ASP A 49 10.80 3.76 7.19
CA ASP A 49 9.67 3.47 8.06
C ASP A 49 8.76 2.39 7.41
N PRO A 50 8.61 1.20 8.04
CA PRO A 50 7.78 0.13 7.51
C PRO A 50 6.32 0.52 7.30
N LEU A 51 5.74 1.31 8.20
CA LEU A 51 4.34 1.72 8.09
C LEU A 51 4.14 2.66 6.90
N GLU A 52 5.07 3.58 6.67
CA GLU A 52 5.03 4.50 5.53
C GLU A 52 5.21 3.76 4.21
N VAL A 53 6.05 2.72 4.15
CA VAL A 53 6.18 1.84 2.97
C VAL A 53 4.83 1.21 2.64
N GLU A 54 4.15 0.68 3.64
CA GLU A 54 2.85 0.01 3.47
C GLU A 54 1.74 0.98 3.06
N LEU A 55 1.67 2.15 3.69
CA LEU A 55 0.70 3.19 3.35
C LEU A 55 0.96 3.77 1.95
N THR A 56 2.23 3.92 1.55
CA THR A 56 2.60 4.37 0.20
C THR A 56 2.06 3.41 -0.86
N LEU A 57 2.33 2.11 -0.72
CA LEU A 57 1.84 1.11 -1.67
C LEU A 57 0.31 0.98 -1.62
N SER A 58 -0.28 0.95 -0.43
CA SER A 58 -1.73 0.80 -0.26
C SER A 58 -2.52 1.99 -0.82
N SER A 59 -2.01 3.21 -0.68
CA SER A 59 -2.64 4.42 -1.21
C SER A 59 -2.45 4.60 -2.72
N ALA A 60 -1.39 4.03 -3.29
CA ALA A 60 -1.14 4.08 -4.73
C ALA A 60 -2.14 3.25 -5.55
N VAL A 61 -2.73 2.21 -4.94
CA VAL A 61 -3.55 1.22 -5.63
C VAL A 61 -5.02 1.69 -5.69
N PRO A 62 -5.61 1.86 -6.88
CA PRO A 62 -6.98 2.32 -6.98
C PRO A 62 -8.00 1.30 -6.45
N PRO A 63 -9.16 1.77 -5.95
CA PRO A 63 -10.24 0.88 -5.53
C PRO A 63 -10.66 -0.06 -6.66
N GLY A 64 -10.71 -1.36 -6.39
CA GLY A 64 -11.21 -2.37 -7.33
C GLY A 64 -10.28 -2.71 -8.50
N ALA A 65 -9.10 -2.09 -8.62
CA ALA A 65 -8.14 -2.37 -9.70
C ALA A 65 -7.23 -3.58 -9.42
N ALA A 66 -7.01 -3.91 -8.15
CA ALA A 66 -6.02 -4.88 -7.69
C ALA A 66 -6.51 -6.34 -7.70
N ASP A 67 -6.91 -6.83 -8.87
CA ASP A 67 -7.13 -8.26 -9.08
C ASP A 67 -5.81 -9.04 -9.24
N GLU A 68 -5.89 -10.36 -9.38
CA GLU A 68 -4.69 -11.20 -9.53
C GLU A 68 -3.89 -10.84 -10.79
N LYS A 69 -4.57 -10.53 -11.90
CA LYS A 69 -3.92 -10.17 -13.18
C LYS A 69 -3.15 -8.86 -13.06
N PHE A 70 -3.71 -7.89 -12.35
CA PHE A 70 -3.06 -6.62 -12.04
C PHE A 70 -1.73 -6.85 -11.31
N TRP A 71 -1.73 -7.70 -10.28
CA TRP A 71 -0.51 -8.01 -9.52
C TRP A 71 0.51 -8.82 -10.31
N VAL A 72 0.07 -9.81 -11.10
CA VAL A 72 0.97 -10.57 -12.00
C VAL A 72 1.73 -9.62 -12.92
N GLY A 73 1.01 -8.76 -13.66
CA GLY A 73 1.64 -7.87 -14.62
C GLY A 73 2.62 -6.88 -13.97
N LEU A 74 2.26 -6.36 -12.79
CA LEU A 74 3.12 -5.47 -12.03
C LEU A 74 4.39 -6.19 -11.53
N ILE A 75 4.25 -7.40 -10.97
CA ILE A 75 5.40 -8.20 -10.52
C ILE A 75 6.30 -8.54 -11.72
N ASP A 76 5.76 -9.08 -12.81
CA ASP A 76 6.52 -9.45 -14.01
C ASP A 76 7.32 -8.27 -14.59
N HIS A 77 6.71 -7.09 -14.66
CA HIS A 77 7.39 -5.87 -15.08
C HIS A 77 8.56 -5.50 -14.15
N VAL A 78 8.30 -5.48 -12.84
CA VAL A 78 9.28 -5.03 -11.85
C VAL A 78 10.45 -6.02 -11.76
N VAL A 79 10.22 -7.32 -11.97
CA VAL A 79 11.25 -8.36 -12.07
C VAL A 79 12.09 -8.24 -13.33
N SER A 80 11.46 -7.94 -14.48
CA SER A 80 12.16 -7.82 -15.76
C SER A 80 13.05 -6.57 -15.87
N LEU A 81 12.89 -5.60 -14.96
CA LEU A 81 13.67 -4.36 -14.90
C LEU A 81 14.35 -4.18 -13.53
N PRO A 82 15.41 -4.94 -13.23
CA PRO A 82 16.06 -4.87 -11.92
C PRO A 82 16.63 -3.47 -11.66
N SER A 83 16.15 -2.83 -10.59
CA SER A 83 16.66 -1.57 -10.08
C SER A 83 16.40 -1.48 -8.57
N ARG A 84 17.08 -0.57 -7.87
CA ARG A 84 16.84 -0.35 -6.42
C ARG A 84 15.38 0.00 -6.13
N ARG A 85 14.75 0.79 -7.01
CA ARG A 85 13.32 1.16 -6.94
C ARG A 85 12.42 -0.06 -7.06
N ASN A 86 12.66 -0.85 -8.10
CA ASN A 86 11.86 -2.04 -8.38
C ASN A 86 12.02 -3.11 -7.30
N HIS A 87 13.22 -3.27 -6.76
CA HIS A 87 13.46 -4.15 -5.62
C HIS A 87 12.69 -3.69 -4.36
N ALA A 88 12.71 -2.41 -4.02
CA ALA A 88 11.96 -1.88 -2.88
C ALA A 88 10.44 -2.07 -3.04
N LEU A 89 9.91 -1.87 -4.26
CA LEU A 89 8.51 -2.13 -4.57
C LEU A 89 8.15 -3.63 -4.44
N LEU A 90 9.01 -4.53 -4.93
CA LEU A 90 8.81 -5.98 -4.74
C LEU A 90 8.80 -6.36 -3.26
N GLN A 91 9.72 -5.81 -2.45
CA GLN A 91 9.73 -6.05 -1.00
C GLN A 91 8.46 -5.53 -0.33
N ALA A 92 8.00 -4.32 -0.69
CA ALA A 92 6.73 -3.79 -0.19
C ALA A 92 5.55 -4.69 -0.55
N MET A 93 5.50 -5.21 -1.77
CA MET A 93 4.48 -6.18 -2.21
C MET A 93 4.57 -7.51 -1.44
N ALA A 94 5.78 -8.03 -1.22
CA ALA A 94 5.99 -9.28 -0.49
C ALA A 94 5.50 -9.21 0.97
N VAL A 95 5.61 -8.02 1.57
CA VAL A 95 5.13 -7.73 2.93
C VAL A 95 3.61 -7.51 2.96
N LEU A 96 3.08 -6.70 2.03
CA LEU A 96 1.73 -6.17 2.10
C LEU A 96 0.66 -7.04 1.45
N LEU A 97 0.99 -7.74 0.37
CA LEU A 97 0.02 -8.54 -0.37
C LEU A 97 -0.37 -9.80 0.40
N THR A 98 -1.48 -10.42 0.00
CA THR A 98 -1.98 -11.67 0.54
C THR A 98 -2.25 -12.68 -0.58
N GLY A 99 -2.36 -13.97 -0.25
CA GLY A 99 -2.59 -15.04 -1.22
C GLY A 99 -1.47 -15.18 -2.26
N ARG A 100 -1.82 -15.63 -3.48
CA ARG A 100 -0.87 -15.93 -4.57
C ARG A 100 0.04 -14.76 -4.96
N PRO A 101 -0.44 -13.50 -5.10
CA PRO A 101 0.45 -12.37 -5.38
C PRO A 101 1.58 -12.19 -4.37
N ARG A 102 1.31 -12.44 -3.08
CA ARG A 102 2.33 -12.41 -2.03
C ARG A 102 3.37 -13.51 -2.23
N GLU A 103 2.92 -14.73 -2.51
CA GLU A 103 3.81 -15.89 -2.72
C GLU A 103 4.79 -15.62 -3.86
N TRP A 104 4.34 -15.04 -4.97
CA TRP A 104 5.22 -14.67 -6.09
C TRP A 104 6.21 -13.58 -5.70
N ALA A 105 5.76 -12.52 -5.04
CA ALA A 105 6.65 -11.44 -4.60
C ALA A 105 7.71 -11.94 -3.59
N LEU A 106 7.32 -12.82 -2.67
CA LEU A 106 8.23 -13.42 -1.68
C LEU A 106 9.34 -14.27 -2.31
N VAL A 107 9.04 -15.01 -3.38
CA VAL A 107 10.04 -15.81 -4.10
C VAL A 107 11.14 -14.93 -4.70
N VAL A 108 10.77 -13.74 -5.18
CA VAL A 108 11.70 -12.88 -5.90
C VAL A 108 12.43 -11.89 -4.99
N ALA A 109 11.72 -11.33 -4.00
CA ALA A 109 12.27 -10.35 -3.07
C ALA A 109 11.78 -10.65 -1.64
N PRO A 110 12.36 -11.66 -0.97
CA PRO A 110 12.03 -11.93 0.41
C PRO A 110 12.35 -10.68 1.27
N PRO A 111 11.43 -10.26 2.15
CA PRO A 111 11.71 -9.15 3.06
C PRO A 111 12.82 -9.55 4.04
N VAL A 112 13.66 -8.57 4.38
CA VAL A 112 14.81 -8.79 5.28
C VAL A 112 14.33 -9.17 6.69
N VAL A 113 13.26 -8.52 7.18
CA VAL A 113 12.56 -8.83 8.43
C VAL A 113 11.09 -8.45 8.25
N ASP A 114 10.18 -9.31 8.72
CA ASP A 114 8.79 -8.92 9.00
C ASP A 114 8.54 -9.01 10.51
N SER A 115 8.59 -7.86 11.18
CA SER A 115 8.43 -7.73 12.63
C SER A 115 7.01 -7.36 13.06
N LEU A 116 6.04 -7.25 12.13
CA LEU A 116 4.72 -6.74 12.47
C LEU A 116 3.98 -7.68 13.42
N ARG A 117 3.56 -7.16 14.57
CA ARG A 117 2.82 -7.91 15.60
C ARG A 117 1.53 -7.21 15.94
N VAL A 118 0.46 -7.99 16.08
CA VAL A 118 -0.78 -7.52 16.69
C VAL A 118 -0.57 -7.34 18.19
N ARG A 119 -1.06 -6.23 18.75
CA ARG A 119 -0.92 -5.89 20.16
C ARG A 119 -2.26 -6.04 20.88
N ARG A 120 -3.02 -4.95 20.96
CA ARG A 120 -4.28 -4.87 21.71
C ARG A 120 -5.41 -4.42 20.80
N SER A 121 -6.63 -4.79 21.14
CA SER A 121 -7.82 -4.39 20.39
C SER A 121 -8.96 -4.02 21.33
N TRP A 122 -9.76 -3.04 20.92
CA TRP A 122 -10.91 -2.54 21.66
C TRP A 122 -12.07 -2.25 20.72
N ILE A 123 -13.28 -2.37 21.24
CA ILE A 123 -14.48 -1.85 20.61
C ILE A 123 -15.09 -0.73 21.43
N CYS A 124 -15.74 0.19 20.74
CA CYS A 124 -16.68 1.15 21.31
C CYS A 124 -18.00 0.90 20.59
N ASP A 125 -18.92 0.22 21.26
CA ASP A 125 -20.23 -0.10 20.69
C ASP A 125 -21.20 1.07 20.92
N ARG A 126 -21.59 1.71 19.82
CA ARG A 126 -22.62 2.76 19.79
C ARG A 126 -23.74 2.35 18.83
N SER A 127 -23.91 1.05 18.59
CA SER A 127 -24.82 0.54 17.56
C SER A 127 -26.28 0.88 17.86
N LEU A 128 -26.67 0.87 19.14
CA LEU A 128 -28.04 1.22 19.56
C LEU A 128 -28.30 2.72 19.54
N ASP A 129 -27.30 3.54 19.90
CA ASP A 129 -27.49 4.98 20.09
C ASP A 129 -27.17 5.81 18.84
N ALA A 130 -26.20 5.37 18.06
CA ALA A 130 -25.64 6.11 16.93
C ALA A 130 -25.42 5.25 15.68
N GLY A 131 -25.76 3.96 15.72
CA GLY A 131 -25.74 3.08 14.55
C GLY A 131 -24.37 2.60 14.10
N TYR A 132 -23.33 2.76 14.92
CA TYR A 132 -21.97 2.34 14.57
C TYR A 132 -21.28 1.57 15.69
N LEU A 133 -20.32 0.74 15.29
CA LEU A 133 -19.31 0.14 16.14
C LEU A 133 -17.93 0.64 15.71
N ALA A 134 -17.20 1.26 16.62
CA ALA A 134 -15.80 1.61 16.36
C ALA A 134 -14.90 0.48 16.85
N LEU A 135 -13.93 0.10 16.03
CA LEU A 135 -12.92 -0.91 16.33
C LEU A 135 -11.55 -0.25 16.29
N LEU A 136 -10.75 -0.38 17.34
CA LEU A 136 -9.35 0.06 17.38
C LEU A 136 -8.46 -1.14 17.58
N CYS A 137 -7.49 -1.30 16.70
CA CYS A 137 -6.46 -2.32 16.79
C CYS A 137 -5.09 -1.65 16.80
N THR A 138 -4.21 -2.12 17.68
CA THR A 138 -2.82 -1.66 17.77
C THR A 138 -1.87 -2.71 17.22
N TYR A 139 -0.82 -2.23 16.56
CA TYR A 139 0.19 -3.05 15.92
C TYR A 139 1.57 -2.44 16.14
N ALA A 140 2.60 -3.27 16.18
CA ALA A 140 3.97 -2.81 16.37
C ALA A 140 4.89 -3.38 15.29
N HIS A 141 5.72 -2.52 14.71
CA HIS A 141 6.95 -2.91 14.03
C HIS A 141 8.08 -2.74 15.04
N ASP A 142 8.62 -3.85 15.52
CA ASP A 142 9.60 -3.84 16.61
C ASP A 142 9.05 -3.06 17.84
N ASP A 143 9.66 -1.92 18.18
CA ASP A 143 9.22 -1.07 19.30
C ASP A 143 8.25 0.06 18.88
N ASP A 144 8.06 0.28 17.57
CA ASP A 144 7.23 1.35 17.03
C ASP A 144 5.77 0.92 16.88
N GLU A 145 4.91 1.42 17.77
CA GLU A 145 3.48 1.13 17.78
C GLU A 145 2.65 2.12 16.92
N HIS A 146 1.60 1.61 16.29
CA HIS A 146 0.58 2.38 15.61
C HIS A 146 -0.80 1.77 15.85
N ALA A 147 -1.84 2.60 15.71
CA ALA A 147 -3.24 2.20 15.77
C ALA A 147 -3.88 2.29 14.39
N MET A 148 -4.72 1.32 14.07
CA MET A 148 -5.75 1.43 13.05
C MET A 148 -7.11 1.49 13.73
N VAL A 149 -7.93 2.43 13.29
CA VAL A 149 -9.29 2.60 13.79
C VAL A 149 -10.26 2.46 12.62
N PHE A 150 -11.32 1.69 12.83
CA PHE A 150 -12.33 1.38 11.84
C PHE A 150 -13.70 1.76 12.39
N LEU A 151 -14.48 2.49 11.59
CA LEU A 151 -15.86 2.78 11.87
C LEU A 151 -16.73 1.82 11.07
N ILE A 152 -17.40 0.91 11.77
CA ILE A 152 -18.31 -0.08 11.20
C ILE A 152 -19.73 0.46 11.35
N ASP A 153 -20.41 0.68 10.23
CA ASP A 153 -21.79 1.16 10.18
C ASP A 153 -22.74 -0.03 10.25
N GLU A 154 -23.34 -0.23 11.41
CA GLU A 154 -24.26 -1.32 11.70
C GLU A 154 -25.63 -1.10 11.06
N VAL A 155 -26.03 0.16 10.81
CA VAL A 155 -27.27 0.49 10.08
C VAL A 155 -27.16 0.07 8.61
N ALA A 156 -25.98 0.26 8.01
CA ALA A 156 -25.66 -0.25 6.68
C ALA A 156 -25.30 -1.75 6.68
N GLY A 157 -25.63 -2.50 7.74
CA GLY A 157 -25.44 -3.94 7.82
C GLY A 157 -24.01 -4.35 8.18
N GLY A 158 -23.30 -3.49 8.93
CA GLY A 158 -21.97 -3.69 9.49
C GLY A 158 -20.88 -3.69 8.43
N VAL A 159 -20.82 -2.63 7.64
CA VAL A 159 -19.77 -2.35 6.65
C VAL A 159 -18.79 -1.32 7.19
N ILE A 160 -17.53 -1.37 6.75
CA ILE A 160 -16.57 -0.32 7.10
C ILE A 160 -16.91 0.94 6.32
N LYS A 161 -17.21 2.03 7.04
CA LYS A 161 -17.50 3.35 6.47
C LYS A 161 -16.31 4.29 6.51
N ASN A 162 -15.49 4.17 7.54
CA ASN A 162 -14.29 4.96 7.71
C ASN A 162 -13.17 4.07 8.29
N ALA A 163 -11.93 4.40 7.95
CA ALA A 163 -10.73 3.80 8.50
C ALA A 163 -9.67 4.89 8.64
N PHE A 164 -8.83 4.85 9.66
CA PHE A 164 -7.65 5.72 9.70
C PHE A 164 -6.51 5.03 10.44
N VAL A 165 -5.28 5.48 10.16
CA VAL A 165 -4.05 5.01 10.80
C VAL A 165 -3.40 6.16 11.54
N THR A 166 -2.84 5.91 12.72
CA THR A 166 -2.10 6.91 13.49
C THR A 166 -1.02 6.28 14.34
N ARG A 167 0.08 7.01 14.52
CA ARG A 167 1.14 6.67 15.49
C ARG A 167 0.80 7.14 16.90
N ASP A 168 -0.15 8.07 17.03
CA ASP A 168 -0.58 8.57 18.33
C ASP A 168 -1.65 7.65 18.93
N VAL A 169 -1.19 6.49 19.40
CA VAL A 169 -2.05 5.44 19.98
C VAL A 169 -2.78 5.94 21.21
N ALA A 170 -2.11 6.74 22.04
CA ALA A 170 -2.68 7.30 23.26
C ALA A 170 -3.84 8.24 22.92
N VAL A 171 -3.64 9.19 22.01
CA VAL A 171 -4.72 10.11 21.59
C VAL A 171 -5.84 9.36 20.87
N ALA A 172 -5.53 8.35 20.04
CA ALA A 172 -6.57 7.55 19.38
C ALA A 172 -7.46 6.84 20.40
N THR A 173 -6.83 6.22 21.41
CA THR A 173 -7.53 5.50 22.48
C THR A 173 -8.34 6.46 23.35
N GLU A 174 -7.77 7.60 23.74
CA GLU A 174 -8.46 8.63 24.52
C GLU A 174 -9.69 9.19 23.77
N ARG A 175 -9.52 9.53 22.49
CA ARG A 175 -10.63 10.04 21.66
C ARG A 175 -11.74 9.00 21.51
N MET A 176 -11.37 7.74 21.33
CA MET A 176 -12.34 6.66 21.23
C MET A 176 -13.08 6.42 22.55
N ALA A 177 -12.38 6.48 23.69
CA ALA A 177 -12.98 6.42 25.02
C ALA A 177 -13.92 7.62 25.30
N GLY A 178 -13.63 8.78 24.70
CA GLY A 178 -14.54 9.93 24.72
C GLY A 178 -15.85 9.71 23.97
N GLN A 179 -15.94 8.70 23.07
CA GLN A 179 -17.18 8.35 22.38
C GLN A 179 -18.04 7.34 23.14
N GLY A 180 -17.50 6.63 24.12
CA GLY A 180 -18.22 5.59 24.86
C GLY A 180 -17.27 4.62 25.56
N THR A 181 -17.84 3.62 26.23
CA THR A 181 -17.05 2.59 26.93
C THR A 181 -16.17 1.83 25.93
N LEU A 182 -14.87 1.72 26.24
CA LEU A 182 -13.96 0.84 25.52
C LEU A 182 -13.95 -0.54 26.14
N GLU A 183 -14.37 -1.53 25.36
CA GLU A 183 -14.34 -2.92 25.76
C GLU A 183 -13.14 -3.61 25.09
N PRO A 184 -12.19 -4.16 25.86
CA PRO A 184 -11.10 -4.92 25.29
C PRO A 184 -11.64 -6.20 24.66
N ILE A 185 -11.16 -6.52 23.46
CA ILE A 185 -11.49 -7.76 22.76
C ILE A 185 -10.23 -8.49 22.33
N SER A 186 -10.32 -9.79 22.09
CA SER A 186 -9.17 -10.55 21.62
C SER A 186 -8.77 -10.10 20.20
N PRO A 187 -7.48 -10.18 19.85
CA PRO A 187 -7.01 -9.97 18.48
C PRO A 187 -7.81 -10.76 17.45
N GLU A 188 -8.09 -12.03 17.70
CA GLU A 188 -8.82 -12.90 16.78
C GLU A 188 -10.25 -12.40 16.54
N ALA A 189 -10.95 -11.99 17.61
CA ALA A 189 -12.30 -11.43 17.51
C ALA A 189 -12.29 -10.12 16.71
N ALA A 190 -11.33 -9.24 16.97
CA ALA A 190 -11.18 -7.97 16.28
C ALA A 190 -10.97 -8.15 14.76
N HIS A 191 -10.07 -9.05 14.38
CA HIS A 191 -9.76 -9.30 12.98
C HIS A 191 -10.85 -10.11 12.28
N TRP A 192 -11.61 -10.92 13.00
CA TRP A 192 -12.83 -11.54 12.46
C TRP A 192 -13.91 -10.50 12.15
N LEU A 193 -14.16 -9.56 13.06
CA LEU A 193 -15.03 -8.42 12.83
C LEU A 193 -14.59 -7.62 11.60
N LEU A 194 -13.30 -7.31 11.52
CA LEU A 194 -12.73 -6.55 10.40
C LEU A 194 -12.89 -7.29 9.07
N ALA A 195 -12.55 -8.59 9.01
CA ALA A 195 -12.69 -9.42 7.83
C ALA A 195 -14.14 -9.52 7.35
N LYS A 196 -15.07 -9.71 8.29
CA LYS A 196 -16.52 -9.76 8.01
C LYS A 196 -17.01 -8.44 7.43
N SER A 197 -16.59 -7.31 7.99
CA SER A 197 -17.04 -5.98 7.55
C SER A 197 -16.47 -5.60 6.18
N TYR A 198 -15.21 -5.94 5.87
CA TYR A 198 -14.67 -5.82 4.50
C TYR A 198 -15.38 -6.75 3.52
N SER A 199 -15.64 -8.01 3.89
CA SER A 199 -16.38 -8.94 3.03
C SER A 199 -17.79 -8.42 2.67
N ARG A 200 -18.46 -7.75 3.61
CA ARG A 200 -19.76 -7.09 3.37
C ARG A 200 -19.64 -5.87 2.46
N LEU A 201 -18.57 -5.09 2.61
CA LEU A 201 -18.28 -3.96 1.72
C LEU A 201 -18.05 -4.42 0.28
N ASP A 202 -17.30 -5.50 0.09
CA ASP A 202 -16.96 -6.05 -1.24
C ASP A 202 -18.18 -6.54 -2.01
N ARG A 203 -19.21 -7.03 -1.28
CA ARG A 203 -20.50 -7.42 -1.86
C ARG A 203 -21.38 -6.23 -2.24
N ARG A 204 -20.95 -5.00 -1.95
CA ARG A 204 -21.73 -3.77 -2.15
C ARG A 204 -20.86 -2.63 -2.70
N PRO A 205 -20.33 -2.78 -3.93
CA PRO A 205 -19.41 -1.80 -4.52
C PRO A 205 -20.02 -0.42 -4.77
N ALA A 206 -21.35 -0.30 -4.77
CA ALA A 206 -22.05 0.98 -4.89
C ALA A 206 -22.12 1.79 -3.58
N LEU A 207 -21.68 1.23 -2.44
CA LEU A 207 -21.67 1.96 -1.18
C LEU A 207 -20.55 2.99 -1.17
N VAL A 208 -20.93 4.24 -0.93
CA VAL A 208 -19.97 5.32 -0.67
C VAL A 208 -19.35 5.11 0.71
N VAL A 209 -18.02 5.08 0.75
CA VAL A 209 -17.18 5.01 1.95
C VAL A 209 -16.17 6.13 1.93
N ASP A 210 -15.57 6.43 3.08
CA ASP A 210 -14.47 7.37 3.17
C ASP A 210 -13.28 6.93 2.29
N PRO A 211 -12.63 7.82 1.53
CA PRO A 211 -11.44 7.49 0.74
C PRO A 211 -10.34 6.78 1.53
N GLU A 212 -10.25 7.03 2.83
CA GLU A 212 -9.25 6.41 3.70
C GLU A 212 -9.46 4.90 3.87
N VAL A 213 -10.71 4.40 3.71
CA VAL A 213 -11.01 2.96 3.65
C VAL A 213 -10.30 2.31 2.46
N HIS A 214 -10.20 3.01 1.34
CA HIS A 214 -9.48 2.50 0.17
C HIS A 214 -7.98 2.61 0.36
N ARG A 215 -7.49 3.74 0.85
CA ARG A 215 -6.05 3.95 1.10
C ARG A 215 -5.46 2.96 2.09
N THR A 216 -6.23 2.53 3.08
CA THR A 216 -5.76 1.60 4.13
C THR A 216 -6.12 0.14 3.85
N ARG A 217 -6.69 -0.16 2.69
CA ARG A 217 -7.26 -1.49 2.41
C ARG A 217 -6.22 -2.61 2.39
N LEU A 218 -5.10 -2.43 1.69
CA LEU A 218 -4.06 -3.47 1.65
C LEU A 218 -3.41 -3.64 3.03
N VAL A 219 -3.21 -2.53 3.73
CA VAL A 219 -2.74 -2.51 5.13
C VAL A 219 -3.67 -3.39 5.99
N ALA A 220 -4.97 -3.11 5.99
CA ALA A 220 -5.95 -3.86 6.78
C ALA A 220 -6.02 -5.35 6.39
N ASN A 221 -5.99 -5.68 5.10
CA ASN A 221 -5.99 -7.06 4.62
C ASN A 221 -4.80 -7.87 5.13
N ARG A 222 -3.61 -7.26 5.16
CA ARG A 222 -2.43 -7.90 5.75
C ARG A 222 -2.62 -8.19 7.24
N ARG A 223 -3.17 -7.23 8.00
CA ARG A 223 -3.44 -7.41 9.45
C ARG A 223 -4.45 -8.52 9.69
N ILE A 224 -5.49 -8.63 8.86
CA ILE A 224 -6.45 -9.73 8.91
C ILE A 224 -5.73 -11.07 8.78
N VAL A 225 -4.88 -11.25 7.77
CA VAL A 225 -4.13 -12.50 7.58
C VAL A 225 -3.21 -12.78 8.77
N LEU A 226 -2.44 -11.78 9.24
CA LEU A 226 -1.54 -11.93 10.37
C LEU A 226 -2.24 -12.42 11.66
N ALA A 227 -3.50 -12.06 11.87
CA ALA A 227 -4.27 -12.48 13.04
C ALA A 227 -4.80 -13.92 12.95
N PHE A 228 -4.86 -14.51 11.74
CA PHE A 228 -5.34 -15.87 11.53
C PHE A 228 -4.23 -16.90 11.23
N GLY A 229 -3.02 -16.46 10.91
CA GLY A 229 -1.86 -17.31 10.60
C GLY A 229 -1.74 -17.64 9.12
#